data_AF-A0A9W9CKK5-F1
#
_entry.id   AF-A0A9W9CKK5-F1
#
_cell.length_a   1.000
_cell.length_b   1.000
_cell.length_c   1.000
_cell.angle_alpha   90.00
_cell.angle_beta   90.00
_cell.angle_gamma   90.00
#
_symmetry.space_group_name_H-M   'P 1'
#
loop_
_entity.id
_entity.type
_entity.pdbx_description
1 polymer ?
#
loop_
_entity_poly.entity_id
_entity_poly.type
_entity_poly.pdbx_seq_one_letter_code
_entity_poly.pdbx_strand_id
1 'polypeptide(L)'
;MDPYVINMMAVKWYGETEFWAAIGKVLLIIGLLIFTFISMLGGNPEKDRYGFRYWKNPGSFNVLYADGQLGRFLGFLQCLIQASFTIAGPDYVSMAAGETENPRKVMPRAYNAVFYRLTAFFVLGSLAVGINVPYNDPELIAAFRDGKPGAAASPYVIAMNRLRIDGLPHVVNAGVLASAFSAGNSYVYCASRSLFGLALEGKAPKFLTKCTKQGVPFYCVGFVLAIALLSFLQLGANSAVVLTWFVSLVTASQLINFSVMCFTFLRFYKACQVQGLDRNTLPYKGMFQPYAAYYGLVCTFIMTFVGGYTVFLKGYWDVPSFLFSYLMVFLFPVLFIGWKIIKKTKWIRSHEADLVTDLAEIEEYHRTYVEKPETNPFNRMLDRVFG
;
A
#
# COMPACT_ATOMS: atom_id res chain seq x y z
N MET A 1 -4.42 -16.51 -37.34
CA MET A 1 -4.32 -16.54 -35.87
C MET A 1 -5.13 -15.37 -35.35
N ASP A 2 -6.30 -15.64 -34.77
CA ASP A 2 -7.25 -14.58 -34.41
C ASP A 2 -6.66 -13.64 -33.37
N PRO A 3 -6.86 -12.32 -33.51
CA PRO A 3 -6.47 -11.33 -32.51
C PRO A 3 -6.97 -11.71 -31.11
N TYR A 4 -8.13 -12.36 -30.99
CA TYR A 4 -8.70 -12.82 -29.73
C TYR A 4 -7.82 -13.84 -28.98
N VAL A 5 -7.14 -14.74 -29.70
CA VAL A 5 -6.30 -15.78 -29.09
C VAL A 5 -5.00 -15.16 -28.55
N ILE A 6 -4.35 -14.30 -29.33
CA ILE A 6 -3.14 -13.57 -28.91
C ILE A 6 -3.44 -12.65 -27.71
N ASN A 7 -4.62 -12.07 -27.69
CA ASN A 7 -5.06 -11.12 -26.68
C ASN A 7 -5.58 -11.77 -25.38
N MET A 8 -6.25 -12.93 -25.43
CA MET A 8 -6.54 -13.72 -24.23
C MET A 8 -5.26 -14.29 -23.61
N MET A 9 -4.28 -14.64 -24.45
CA MET A 9 -2.95 -15.01 -23.96
C MET A 9 -2.32 -13.84 -23.20
N ALA A 10 -2.32 -12.60 -23.70
CA ALA A 10 -1.71 -11.47 -23.00
C ALA A 10 -2.28 -11.22 -21.58
N VAL A 11 -3.59 -11.31 -21.37
CA VAL A 11 -4.22 -11.13 -20.04
C VAL A 11 -3.91 -12.31 -19.11
N LYS A 12 -3.98 -13.54 -19.63
CA LYS A 12 -3.65 -14.75 -18.86
C LYS A 12 -2.17 -14.76 -18.46
N TRP A 13 -1.28 -14.39 -19.38
CA TRP A 13 0.15 -14.28 -19.15
C TRP A 13 0.48 -13.16 -18.15
N TYR A 14 -0.24 -12.04 -18.17
CA TYR A 14 -0.11 -11.01 -17.15
C TYR A 14 -0.46 -11.55 -15.76
N GLY A 15 -1.59 -12.24 -15.63
CA GLY A 15 -2.00 -12.89 -14.38
C GLY A 15 -1.00 -13.92 -13.88
N GLU A 16 -0.47 -14.77 -14.77
CA GLU A 16 0.58 -15.73 -14.42
C GLU A 16 1.90 -15.04 -14.03
N THR A 17 2.28 -13.95 -14.72
CA THR A 17 3.51 -13.21 -14.42
C THR A 17 3.43 -12.51 -13.06
N GLU A 18 2.30 -11.87 -12.75
CA GLU A 18 2.07 -11.26 -11.43
C GLU A 18 2.04 -12.33 -10.32
N PHE A 19 1.47 -13.51 -10.60
CA PHE A 19 1.48 -14.62 -9.66
C PHE A 19 2.91 -15.07 -9.31
N TRP A 20 3.76 -15.29 -10.33
CA TRP A 20 5.17 -15.65 -10.12
C TRP A 20 5.96 -14.52 -9.44
N ALA A 21 5.69 -13.27 -9.80
CA ALA A 21 6.30 -12.10 -9.15
C ALA A 21 5.89 -12.00 -7.67
N ALA A 22 4.64 -12.32 -7.33
CA ALA A 22 4.16 -12.35 -5.95
C ALA A 22 4.84 -13.46 -5.12
N ILE A 23 5.02 -14.67 -5.68
CA ILE A 23 5.80 -15.73 -5.05
C ILE A 23 7.24 -15.27 -4.82
N GLY A 24 7.87 -14.66 -5.82
CA GLY A 24 9.23 -14.14 -5.71
C GLY A 24 9.40 -13.13 -4.56
N LYS A 25 8.44 -12.22 -4.37
CA LYS A 25 8.41 -11.26 -3.25
C LYS A 25 8.39 -11.97 -1.90
N VAL A 26 7.53 -12.98 -1.76
CA VAL A 26 7.40 -13.74 -0.51
C VAL A 26 8.65 -14.55 -0.21
N LEU A 27 9.23 -15.21 -1.20
CA LEU A 27 10.50 -15.92 -1.05
C LEU A 27 11.64 -14.98 -0.66
N LEU A 28 11.70 -13.79 -1.24
CA LEU A 28 12.69 -12.78 -0.88
C LEU A 28 12.55 -12.37 0.59
N ILE A 29 11.34 -12.06 1.05
CA ILE A 29 11.09 -11.66 2.45
C ILE A 29 11.47 -12.81 3.41
N ILE A 30 11.04 -14.04 3.13
CA ILE A 30 11.39 -15.21 3.95
C ILE A 30 12.90 -15.43 3.97
N GLY A 31 13.57 -15.32 2.83
CA GLY A 31 15.03 -15.44 2.73
C GLY A 31 15.77 -14.38 3.58
N LEU A 32 15.29 -13.13 3.58
CA LEU A 32 15.86 -12.05 4.39
C LEU A 32 15.65 -12.27 5.91
N LEU A 33 14.51 -12.83 6.30
CA LEU A 33 14.25 -13.20 7.69
C LEU A 33 15.15 -14.36 8.15
N ILE A 34 15.32 -15.38 7.32
CA ILE A 34 16.24 -16.50 7.58
C ILE A 34 17.68 -15.99 7.66
N PHE A 35 18.10 -15.13 6.75
CA PHE A 35 19.42 -14.49 6.76
C PHE A 35 19.69 -13.78 8.09
N THR A 36 18.72 -12.99 8.57
CA THR A 36 18.81 -12.29 9.86
C THR A 36 18.99 -13.30 11.00
N PHE A 37 18.17 -14.35 11.03
CA PHE A 37 18.22 -15.37 12.07
C PHE A 37 19.55 -16.13 12.11
N ILE A 38 20.08 -16.52 10.94
CA ILE A 38 21.37 -17.22 10.85
C ILE A 38 22.52 -16.30 11.23
N SER A 39 22.54 -15.09 10.68
CA SER A 39 23.63 -14.14 10.92
C SER A 39 23.66 -13.67 12.38
N MET A 40 22.51 -13.43 13.02
CA MET A 40 22.46 -13.02 14.43
C MET A 40 22.95 -14.11 15.41
N LEU A 41 22.87 -15.38 15.01
CA LEU A 41 23.32 -16.53 15.81
C LEU A 41 24.82 -16.84 15.63
N GLY A 42 25.53 -16.10 14.77
CA GLY A 42 26.96 -16.30 14.49
C GLY A 42 27.25 -17.14 13.26
N GLY A 43 26.23 -17.47 12.44
CA GLY A 43 26.40 -18.09 11.13
C GLY A 43 26.90 -17.14 10.04
N ASN A 44 27.64 -16.09 10.41
CA ASN A 44 28.21 -15.10 9.51
C ASN A 44 29.74 -15.31 9.36
N PRO A 45 30.38 -14.75 8.31
CA PRO A 45 31.82 -14.93 8.08
C PRO A 45 32.71 -14.44 9.23
N GLU A 46 32.25 -13.45 9.99
CA GLU A 46 32.97 -12.94 11.17
C GLU A 46 32.82 -13.85 12.41
N LYS A 47 31.95 -14.86 12.34
CA LYS A 47 31.56 -15.77 13.45
C LYS A 47 31.09 -15.02 14.70
N ASP A 48 30.62 -13.79 14.54
CA ASP A 48 30.17 -12.96 15.65
C ASP A 48 28.69 -13.18 15.93
N ARG A 49 28.36 -13.55 17.16
CA ARG A 49 26.97 -13.67 17.61
C ARG A 49 26.50 -12.32 18.17
N TYR A 50 26.06 -11.43 17.26
CA TYR A 50 25.64 -10.09 17.66
C TYR A 50 24.22 -10.05 18.26
N GLY A 51 23.31 -10.96 17.91
CA GLY A 51 21.97 -10.99 18.50
C GLY A 51 21.27 -9.62 18.49
N PHE A 52 20.69 -9.21 19.63
CA PHE A 52 20.05 -7.89 19.81
C PHE A 52 21.03 -6.78 20.25
N ARG A 53 22.32 -6.87 19.89
CA ARG A 53 23.34 -5.90 20.33
C ARG A 53 22.96 -4.46 19.99
N TYR A 54 22.51 -4.20 18.76
CA TYR A 54 22.18 -2.84 18.30
C TYR A 54 20.92 -2.25 18.96
N TRP A 55 19.99 -3.10 19.39
CA TRP A 55 18.83 -2.69 20.18
C TRP A 55 19.20 -2.23 21.59
N LYS A 56 20.34 -2.68 22.12
CA LYS A 56 20.87 -2.25 23.41
C LYS A 56 21.82 -1.06 23.25
N ASN A 57 22.75 -1.15 22.31
CA ASN A 57 23.78 -0.14 22.03
C ASN A 57 23.96 -0.01 20.51
N PRO A 58 23.60 1.12 19.87
CA PRO A 58 23.27 2.43 20.46
C PRO A 58 21.86 2.57 21.05
N GLY A 59 20.98 1.59 20.85
CA GLY A 59 19.59 1.64 21.33
C GLY A 59 18.57 1.75 20.19
N SER A 60 17.28 1.57 20.52
CA SER A 60 16.19 1.58 19.53
C SER A 60 15.52 2.95 19.30
N PHE A 61 15.66 3.89 20.25
CA PHE A 61 15.04 5.22 20.17
C PHE A 61 16.10 6.33 20.09
N ASN A 62 16.35 6.80 18.87
CA ASN A 62 17.22 7.94 18.63
C ASN A 62 16.47 9.27 18.80
N VAL A 63 17.20 10.32 19.17
CA VAL A 63 16.69 11.70 19.16
C VAL A 63 16.67 12.24 17.73
N LEU A 64 15.63 13.01 17.40
CA LEU A 64 15.51 13.72 16.12
C LEU A 64 15.00 15.15 16.36
N TYR A 65 15.61 16.13 15.69
CA TYR A 65 15.30 17.58 15.71
C TYR A 65 15.44 18.33 17.05
N ALA A 66 15.34 17.64 18.18
CA ALA A 66 15.51 18.18 19.53
C ALA A 66 16.20 17.16 20.43
N ASP A 67 16.75 17.62 21.56
CA ASP A 67 17.37 16.73 22.55
C ASP A 67 16.33 16.12 23.51
N GLY A 68 16.78 15.10 24.26
CA GLY A 68 16.01 14.51 25.36
C GLY A 68 14.77 13.74 24.93
N GLN A 69 13.75 13.72 25.79
CA GLN A 69 12.52 12.94 25.56
C GLN A 69 11.70 13.47 24.37
N LEU A 70 11.70 14.79 24.16
CA LEU A 70 11.03 15.41 23.02
C LEU A 70 11.65 14.92 21.70
N GLY A 71 12.98 14.92 21.60
CA GLY A 71 13.70 14.39 20.44
C GLY A 71 13.33 12.95 20.10
N ARG A 72 13.24 12.08 21.11
CA ARG A 72 12.85 10.67 20.91
C ARG A 72 11.41 10.54 20.44
N PHE A 73 10.50 11.37 20.96
CA PHE A 73 9.12 11.41 20.50
C PHE A 73 9.01 11.88 19.05
N LEU A 74 9.75 12.92 18.66
CA LEU A 74 9.79 13.39 17.27
C LEU A 74 10.38 12.33 16.32
N GLY A 75 11.40 11.60 16.76
CA GLY A 75 11.93 10.44 16.04
C GLY A 75 10.88 9.34 15.84
N PHE A 76 10.18 8.95 16.91
CA PHE A 76 9.07 8.01 16.83
C PHE A 76 7.96 8.50 15.89
N LEU A 77 7.58 9.78 15.99
CA LEU A 77 6.56 10.38 15.15
C LEU A 77 6.95 10.34 13.67
N GLN A 78 8.22 10.61 13.35
CA GLN A 78 8.75 10.49 12.00
C GLN A 78 8.65 9.04 11.48
N CYS A 79 9.00 8.06 12.31
CA CYS A 79 8.82 6.64 11.98
C CYS A 79 7.35 6.28 11.75
N LEU A 80 6.42 6.84 12.54
CA LEU A 80 4.99 6.61 12.39
C LEU A 80 4.42 7.18 11.08
N ILE A 81 4.90 8.37 10.67
CA ILE A 81 4.53 8.97 9.37
C ILE A 81 5.04 8.11 8.22
N GLN A 82 6.30 7.66 8.28
CA GLN A 82 6.86 6.75 7.26
C GLN A 82 6.12 5.40 7.24
N ALA A 83 5.78 4.84 8.41
CA ALA A 83 4.98 3.62 8.48
C ALA A 83 3.60 3.79 7.83
N SER A 84 2.97 4.95 7.99
CA SER A 84 1.67 5.26 7.39
C SER A 84 1.70 5.25 5.86
N PHE A 85 2.81 5.66 5.24
CA PHE A 85 3.05 5.51 3.80
C PHE A 85 3.13 4.03 3.39
N THR A 86 3.87 3.22 4.17
CA THR A 86 4.12 1.82 3.83
C THR A 86 2.89 0.92 3.92
N ILE A 87 1.92 1.28 4.76
CA ILE A 87 0.67 0.51 4.94
C ILE A 87 -0.35 0.99 3.91
N ALA A 88 -0.21 0.47 2.68
CA ALA A 88 -1.17 0.58 1.58
C ALA A 88 -1.62 -0.82 1.14
N GLY A 89 -2.74 -0.93 0.43
CA GLY A 89 -3.09 -2.17 -0.28
C GLY A 89 -4.39 -2.87 0.09
N PRO A 90 -4.87 -2.87 1.35
CA PRO A 90 -6.14 -3.52 1.67
C PRO A 90 -7.33 -2.96 0.86
N ASP A 91 -7.27 -1.68 0.50
CA ASP A 91 -8.23 -1.00 -0.36
C ASP A 91 -8.20 -1.54 -1.80
N TYR A 92 -7.04 -1.88 -2.36
CA TYR A 92 -6.94 -2.48 -3.70
C TYR A 92 -7.56 -3.87 -3.79
N VAL A 93 -7.51 -4.66 -2.70
CA VAL A 93 -8.24 -5.94 -2.63
C VAL A 93 -9.73 -5.70 -2.89
N SER A 94 -10.28 -4.64 -2.28
CA SER A 94 -11.68 -4.22 -2.47
C SER A 94 -12.01 -3.87 -3.92
N MET A 95 -11.07 -3.29 -4.66
CA MET A 95 -11.28 -2.97 -6.08
C MET A 95 -11.37 -4.21 -6.96
N ALA A 96 -10.59 -5.25 -6.64
CA ALA A 96 -10.64 -6.53 -7.35
C ALA A 96 -11.91 -7.34 -7.03
N ALA A 97 -12.65 -6.98 -5.98
CA ALA A 97 -13.86 -7.71 -5.56
C ALA A 97 -14.92 -7.79 -6.66
N GLY A 98 -15.06 -6.73 -7.47
CA GLY A 98 -16.01 -6.69 -8.58
C GLY A 98 -15.66 -7.60 -9.76
N GLU A 99 -14.40 -8.05 -9.85
CA GLU A 99 -13.89 -8.95 -10.89
C GLU A 99 -13.59 -10.36 -10.35
N THR A 100 -13.79 -10.59 -9.06
CA THR A 100 -13.47 -11.86 -8.38
C THR A 100 -14.59 -12.88 -8.56
N GLU A 101 -14.22 -14.11 -8.91
CA GLU A 101 -15.16 -15.24 -8.95
C GLU A 101 -15.61 -15.62 -7.53
N ASN A 102 -16.93 -15.77 -7.32
CA ASN A 102 -17.52 -16.08 -6.01
C ASN A 102 -17.01 -15.17 -4.85
N PRO A 103 -17.22 -13.84 -4.92
CA PRO A 103 -16.60 -12.88 -4.02
C PRO A 103 -17.01 -13.08 -2.56
N ARG A 104 -18.25 -13.53 -2.28
CA ARG A 104 -18.70 -13.81 -0.90
C ARG A 104 -17.86 -14.86 -0.16
N LYS A 105 -17.22 -15.79 -0.86
CA LYS A 105 -16.35 -16.82 -0.26
C LYS A 105 -14.88 -16.42 -0.31
N VAL A 106 -14.42 -15.86 -1.43
CA VAL A 106 -13.01 -15.54 -1.69
C VAL A 106 -12.56 -14.28 -0.96
N MET A 107 -13.37 -13.21 -0.99
CA MET A 107 -12.99 -11.92 -0.43
C MET A 107 -12.70 -11.96 1.07
N PRO A 108 -13.54 -12.59 1.93
CA PRO A 108 -13.25 -12.65 3.36
C PRO A 108 -11.91 -13.32 3.69
N ARG A 109 -11.54 -14.37 2.93
CA ARG A 109 -10.26 -15.06 3.08
C ARG A 109 -9.11 -14.16 2.63
N ALA A 110 -9.25 -13.52 1.47
CA ALA A 110 -8.24 -12.61 0.93
C ALA A 110 -7.95 -11.44 1.89
N TYR A 111 -8.98 -10.78 2.44
CA TYR A 111 -8.80 -9.69 3.42
C TYR A 111 -8.06 -10.14 4.67
N ASN A 112 -8.49 -11.26 5.27
CA ASN A 112 -7.83 -11.78 6.47
C ASN A 112 -6.37 -12.15 6.18
N ALA A 113 -6.12 -12.84 5.06
CA ALA A 113 -4.77 -13.21 4.65
C ALA A 113 -3.87 -11.98 4.42
N VAL A 114 -4.38 -10.93 3.78
CA VAL A 114 -3.61 -9.68 3.59
C VAL A 114 -3.30 -9.02 4.94
N PHE A 115 -4.26 -8.94 5.86
CA PHE A 115 -4.02 -8.36 7.18
C PHE A 115 -2.91 -9.09 7.95
N TYR A 116 -2.98 -10.43 8.05
CA TYR A 116 -1.96 -11.21 8.76
C TYR A 116 -0.61 -11.16 8.06
N ARG A 117 -0.56 -11.25 6.72
CA ARG A 117 0.68 -11.18 5.94
C ARG A 117 1.37 -9.83 6.07
N LEU A 118 0.65 -8.73 5.88
CA LEU A 118 1.21 -7.38 6.02
C LEU A 118 1.73 -7.17 7.44
N THR A 119 0.94 -7.50 8.45
CA THR A 119 1.36 -7.34 9.86
C THR A 119 2.61 -8.16 10.16
N ALA A 120 2.63 -9.45 9.78
CA ALA A 120 3.78 -10.31 10.03
C ALA A 120 5.04 -9.82 9.31
N PHE A 121 4.97 -9.54 8.01
CA PHE A 121 6.15 -9.13 7.24
C PHE A 121 6.67 -7.75 7.62
N PHE A 122 5.81 -6.81 7.98
CA PHE A 122 6.23 -5.46 8.36
C PHE A 122 6.84 -5.43 9.76
N VAL A 123 6.23 -6.13 10.73
CA VAL A 123 6.75 -6.20 12.10
C VAL A 123 8.04 -7.02 12.14
N LEU A 124 8.05 -8.21 11.54
CA LEU A 124 9.25 -9.05 11.51
C LEU A 124 10.35 -8.42 10.65
N GLY A 125 10.00 -7.79 9.52
CA GLY A 125 10.96 -7.12 8.64
C GLY A 125 11.61 -5.91 9.31
N SER A 126 10.84 -5.05 9.99
CA SER A 126 11.38 -3.91 10.74
C SER A 126 12.26 -4.37 11.91
N LEU A 127 11.83 -5.41 12.63
CA LEU A 127 12.62 -6.05 13.68
C LEU A 127 13.95 -6.57 13.14
N ALA A 128 13.91 -7.32 12.03
CA ALA A 128 15.09 -7.92 11.41
C ALA A 128 16.09 -6.87 10.92
N VAL A 129 15.62 -5.79 10.30
CA VAL A 129 16.46 -4.65 9.93
C VAL A 129 17.16 -4.02 11.14
N GLY A 130 16.43 -3.78 12.23
CA GLY A 130 17.02 -3.21 13.46
C GLY A 130 17.99 -4.16 14.17
N ILE A 131 17.86 -5.48 13.96
CA ILE A 131 18.83 -6.48 14.43
C ILE A 131 20.11 -6.45 13.58
N ASN A 132 19.99 -6.30 12.27
CA ASN A 132 21.11 -6.43 11.33
C ASN A 132 22.05 -5.20 11.35
N VAL A 133 21.50 -3.99 11.43
CA VAL A 133 22.27 -2.74 11.29
C VAL A 133 21.86 -1.73 12.37
N PRO A 134 22.82 -1.10 13.07
CA PRO A 134 22.51 -0.04 14.01
C PRO A 134 22.08 1.24 13.26
N TYR A 135 21.19 2.02 13.86
CA TYR A 135 20.66 3.23 13.19
C TYR A 135 21.75 4.29 12.89
N ASN A 136 22.87 4.25 13.61
CA ASN A 136 23.99 5.19 13.48
C ASN A 136 25.11 4.67 12.56
N ASP A 137 24.85 3.62 11.77
CA ASP A 137 25.80 3.10 10.81
C ASP A 137 26.15 4.17 9.74
N PRO A 138 27.45 4.43 9.47
CA PRO A 138 27.86 5.46 8.51
C PRO A 138 27.39 5.19 7.07
N GLU A 139 27.34 3.92 6.64
CA GLU A 139 26.89 3.55 5.30
C GLU A 139 25.38 3.77 5.18
N LEU A 140 24.62 3.45 6.24
CA LEU A 140 23.18 3.74 6.31
C LEU A 140 22.90 5.24 6.26
N ILE A 141 23.60 6.04 7.06
CA ILE A 141 23.43 7.50 7.08
C ILE A 141 23.80 8.12 5.73
N ALA A 142 24.93 7.70 5.14
CA ALA A 142 25.36 8.18 3.84
C ALA A 142 24.36 7.79 2.74
N ALA A 143 23.80 6.59 2.79
CA ALA A 143 22.80 6.14 1.82
C ALA A 143 21.54 7.01 1.85
N PHE A 144 21.05 7.38 3.04
CA PHE A 144 19.92 8.31 3.19
C PHE A 144 20.26 9.75 2.79
N ARG A 145 21.46 10.24 3.14
CA ARG A 145 21.89 11.61 2.82
C ARG A 145 22.11 11.82 1.32
N ASP A 146 22.79 10.87 0.68
CA ASP A 146 23.24 11.00 -0.70
C ASP A 146 22.18 10.50 -1.71
N GLY A 147 21.04 9.98 -1.24
CA GLY A 147 19.93 9.53 -2.08
C GLY A 147 20.33 8.44 -3.06
N LYS A 148 21.21 7.51 -2.65
CA LYS A 148 21.76 6.49 -3.55
C LYS A 148 20.64 5.67 -4.21
N PRO A 149 20.61 5.56 -5.55
CA PRO A 149 19.57 4.83 -6.24
C PRO A 149 19.64 3.31 -5.98
N GLY A 150 18.48 2.66 -5.92
CA GLY A 150 18.33 1.20 -5.83
C GLY A 150 18.32 0.62 -4.41
N ALA A 151 18.44 -0.71 -4.29
CA ALA A 151 18.48 -1.40 -2.99
C ALA A 151 19.87 -1.32 -2.32
N ALA A 152 20.83 -0.57 -2.91
CA ALA A 152 22.14 -0.34 -2.31
C ALA A 152 22.05 0.38 -0.95
N ALA A 153 20.97 1.15 -0.74
CA ALA A 153 20.63 1.75 0.56
C ALA A 153 19.88 0.80 1.51
N SER A 154 19.56 -0.42 1.09
CA SER A 154 18.81 -1.38 1.91
C SER A 154 19.64 -1.80 3.11
N PRO A 155 19.09 -1.74 4.34
CA PRO A 155 19.78 -2.23 5.53
C PRO A 155 20.22 -3.70 5.42
N TYR A 156 19.51 -4.53 4.65
CA TYR A 156 19.94 -5.90 4.39
C TYR A 156 21.20 -5.98 3.55
N VAL A 157 21.29 -5.14 2.51
CA VAL A 157 22.47 -5.08 1.63
C VAL A 157 23.67 -4.52 2.41
N ILE A 158 23.45 -3.47 3.20
CA ILE A 158 24.49 -2.90 4.09
C ILE A 158 24.97 -3.96 5.10
N ALA A 159 24.06 -4.74 5.70
CA ALA A 159 24.44 -5.82 6.60
C ALA A 159 25.29 -6.90 5.90
N MET A 160 24.90 -7.31 4.68
CA MET A 160 25.65 -8.29 3.89
C MET A 160 27.05 -7.78 3.53
N ASN A 161 27.17 -6.49 3.16
CA ASN A 161 28.45 -5.85 2.87
C ASN A 161 29.35 -5.81 4.12
N ARG A 162 28.81 -5.42 5.27
CA ARG A 162 29.53 -5.37 6.54
C ARG A 162 30.03 -6.74 6.97
N LEU A 163 29.21 -7.78 6.79
CA LEU A 163 29.57 -9.17 7.07
C LEU A 163 30.46 -9.80 5.99
N ARG A 164 30.84 -9.05 4.94
CA ARG A 164 31.67 -9.50 3.81
C ARG A 164 31.09 -10.73 3.09
N ILE A 165 29.78 -10.71 2.85
CA ILE A 165 29.08 -11.78 2.14
C ILE A 165 28.90 -11.37 0.68
N ASP A 166 29.64 -12.04 -0.21
CA ASP A 166 29.59 -11.79 -1.64
C ASP A 166 28.35 -12.42 -2.30
N GLY A 167 27.89 -11.84 -3.41
CA GLY A 167 26.78 -12.37 -4.23
C GLY A 167 25.37 -12.10 -3.70
N LEU A 168 25.11 -12.28 -2.39
CA LEU A 168 23.79 -12.02 -1.80
C LEU A 168 23.27 -10.58 -2.01
N PRO A 169 24.10 -9.52 -1.86
CA PRO A 169 23.69 -8.15 -2.18
C PRO A 169 23.06 -8.00 -3.56
N HIS A 170 23.61 -8.65 -4.59
CA HIS A 170 23.11 -8.57 -5.96
C HIS A 170 21.77 -9.26 -6.14
N VAL A 171 21.59 -10.43 -5.49
CA VAL A 171 20.31 -11.17 -5.51
C VAL A 171 19.22 -10.35 -4.83
N VAL A 172 19.51 -9.76 -3.67
CA VAL A 172 18.55 -8.88 -2.96
C VAL A 172 18.22 -7.66 -3.80
N ASN A 173 19.21 -7.00 -4.40
CA ASN A 173 18.97 -5.84 -5.25
C ASN A 173 18.11 -6.19 -6.47
N ALA A 174 18.40 -7.29 -7.16
CA ALA A 174 17.56 -7.76 -8.27
C ALA A 174 16.13 -8.08 -7.82
N GLY A 175 15.97 -8.76 -6.68
CA GLY A 175 14.66 -9.11 -6.11
C GLY A 175 13.84 -7.88 -5.72
N VAL A 176 14.46 -6.87 -5.08
CA VAL A 176 13.80 -5.61 -4.71
C VAL A 176 13.38 -4.82 -5.95
N LEU A 177 14.25 -4.74 -6.98
CA LEU A 177 13.91 -4.06 -8.23
C LEU A 177 12.76 -4.75 -8.98
N ALA A 178 12.79 -6.09 -9.07
CA ALA A 178 11.69 -6.86 -9.64
C ALA A 178 10.38 -6.66 -8.85
N SER A 179 10.47 -6.59 -7.51
CA SER A 179 9.34 -6.32 -6.63
C SER A 179 8.75 -4.93 -6.86
N ALA A 180 9.60 -3.91 -6.99
CA ALA A 180 9.21 -2.54 -7.27
C ALA A 180 8.54 -2.40 -8.64
N PHE A 181 9.07 -3.08 -9.67
CA PHE A 181 8.46 -3.10 -11.00
C PHE A 181 7.06 -3.73 -11.00
N SER A 182 6.90 -4.89 -10.37
CA SER A 182 5.57 -5.52 -10.22
C SER A 182 4.60 -4.66 -9.42
N ALA A 183 5.04 -4.04 -8.30
CA ALA A 183 4.19 -3.11 -7.56
C ALA A 183 3.75 -1.92 -8.43
N GLY A 184 4.66 -1.35 -9.22
CA GLY A 184 4.36 -0.28 -10.19
C GLY A 184 3.26 -0.68 -11.18
N ASN A 185 3.32 -1.90 -11.73
CA ASN A 185 2.28 -2.40 -12.63
C ASN A 185 0.91 -2.51 -11.93
N SER A 186 0.87 -3.04 -10.70
CA SER A 186 -0.37 -3.11 -9.92
C SER A 186 -0.97 -1.72 -9.67
N TYR A 187 -0.15 -0.73 -9.32
CA TYR A 187 -0.62 0.65 -9.11
C TYR A 187 -1.16 1.29 -10.39
N VAL A 188 -0.51 1.08 -11.54
CA VAL A 188 -1.02 1.58 -12.83
C VAL A 188 -2.37 0.93 -13.17
N TYR A 189 -2.50 -0.38 -12.94
CA TYR A 189 -3.76 -1.08 -13.10
C TYR A 189 -4.86 -0.46 -12.21
N CYS A 190 -4.65 -0.36 -10.89
CA CYS A 190 -5.64 0.19 -9.95
C CYS A 190 -6.00 1.66 -10.26
N ALA A 191 -5.01 2.51 -10.57
CA ALA A 191 -5.24 3.91 -10.89
C ALA A 191 -6.05 4.07 -12.18
N SER A 192 -5.74 3.29 -13.22
CA SER A 192 -6.48 3.33 -14.49
C SER A 192 -7.94 2.90 -14.33
N ARG A 193 -8.23 1.92 -13.47
CA ARG A 193 -9.60 1.46 -13.16
C ARG A 193 -10.38 2.44 -12.31
N SER A 194 -9.72 3.06 -11.33
CA SER A 194 -10.33 4.15 -10.57
C SER A 194 -10.76 5.30 -11.48
N LEU A 195 -9.87 5.73 -12.39
CA LEU A 195 -10.16 6.80 -13.35
C LEU A 195 -11.27 6.42 -14.34
N PHE A 196 -11.26 5.17 -14.80
CA PHE A 196 -12.32 4.64 -15.66
C PHE A 196 -13.68 4.60 -14.95
N GLY A 197 -13.74 4.15 -13.69
CA GLY A 197 -14.96 4.15 -12.88
C GLY A 197 -15.52 5.58 -12.68
N LEU A 198 -14.64 6.54 -12.40
CA LEU A 198 -15.03 7.96 -12.34
C LEU A 198 -15.60 8.45 -13.68
N ALA A 199 -15.05 8.01 -14.81
CA ALA A 199 -15.55 8.39 -16.13
C ALA A 199 -16.94 7.80 -16.42
N LEU A 200 -17.19 6.54 -16.03
CA LEU A 200 -18.49 5.88 -16.17
C LEU A 200 -19.59 6.59 -15.37
N GLU A 201 -19.26 7.06 -14.16
CA GLU A 201 -20.19 7.83 -13.31
C GLU A 201 -20.35 9.29 -13.73
N GLY A 202 -19.72 9.72 -14.84
CA GLY A 202 -19.76 11.10 -15.32
C GLY A 202 -18.99 12.08 -14.43
N LYS A 203 -18.06 11.57 -13.62
CA LYS A 203 -17.13 12.34 -12.76
C LYS A 203 -15.83 12.71 -13.46
N ALA A 204 -15.48 12.02 -14.55
CA ALA A 204 -14.36 12.34 -15.42
C ALA A 204 -14.81 12.47 -16.90
N PRO A 205 -13.98 13.06 -17.79
CA PRO A 205 -14.31 13.22 -19.21
C PRO A 205 -14.72 11.91 -19.90
N LYS A 206 -15.81 11.93 -20.69
CA LYS A 206 -16.38 10.74 -21.33
C LYS A 206 -15.40 10.00 -22.27
N PHE A 207 -14.42 10.67 -22.86
CA PHE A 207 -13.46 9.97 -23.73
C PHE A 207 -12.62 8.91 -22.98
N LEU A 208 -12.49 9.04 -21.65
CA LEU A 208 -11.80 8.08 -20.80
C LEU A 208 -12.54 6.75 -20.65
N THR A 209 -13.84 6.68 -20.98
CA THR A 209 -14.61 5.42 -20.95
C THR A 209 -14.33 4.52 -22.17
N LYS A 210 -13.50 4.95 -23.11
CA LYS A 210 -13.19 4.17 -24.30
C LYS A 210 -12.19 3.06 -23.97
N CYS A 211 -12.65 1.82 -24.15
CA CYS A 211 -11.84 0.61 -23.95
C CYS A 211 -11.37 0.01 -25.28
N THR A 212 -10.29 -0.78 -25.21
CA THR A 212 -9.92 -1.72 -26.27
C THR A 212 -10.94 -2.85 -26.35
N LYS A 213 -10.83 -3.71 -27.38
CA LYS A 213 -11.68 -4.91 -27.54
C LYS A 213 -11.60 -5.88 -26.35
N GLN A 214 -10.56 -5.81 -25.52
CA GLN A 214 -10.37 -6.62 -24.31
C GLN A 214 -10.90 -5.94 -23.02
N GLY A 215 -11.55 -4.78 -23.12
CA GLY A 215 -12.02 -4.05 -21.94
C GLY A 215 -10.91 -3.29 -21.20
N VAL A 216 -9.78 -3.00 -21.85
CA VAL A 216 -8.68 -2.20 -21.27
C VAL A 216 -8.88 -0.70 -21.59
N PRO A 217 -8.98 0.19 -20.60
CA PRO A 217 -9.23 1.62 -20.79
C PRO A 217 -7.92 2.32 -21.12
N PHE A 218 -7.46 2.18 -22.36
CA PHE A 218 -6.12 2.59 -22.77
C PHE A 218 -5.85 4.10 -22.60
N TYR A 219 -6.87 4.96 -22.73
CA TYR A 219 -6.70 6.40 -22.43
C TYR A 219 -6.43 6.64 -20.95
N CYS A 220 -7.10 5.89 -20.06
CA CYS A 220 -6.84 5.98 -18.62
C CYS A 220 -5.42 5.51 -18.29
N VAL A 221 -4.98 4.40 -18.89
CA VAL A 221 -3.61 3.88 -18.73
C VAL A 221 -2.59 4.92 -19.22
N GLY A 222 -2.77 5.47 -20.42
CA GLY A 222 -1.87 6.49 -20.97
C GLY A 222 -1.79 7.75 -20.11
N PHE A 223 -2.93 8.21 -19.57
CA PHE A 223 -2.97 9.36 -18.67
C PHE A 223 -2.23 9.10 -17.35
N VAL A 224 -2.44 7.94 -16.73
CA VAL A 224 -1.73 7.53 -15.51
C VAL A 224 -0.22 7.43 -15.76
N LEU A 225 0.19 6.81 -16.86
CA LEU A 225 1.61 6.72 -17.23
C LEU A 225 2.23 8.09 -17.51
N ALA A 226 1.49 9.00 -18.16
CA ALA A 226 1.96 10.36 -18.41
C ALA A 226 2.21 11.13 -17.10
N ILE A 227 1.35 10.94 -16.08
CA ILE A 227 1.59 11.50 -14.74
C ILE A 227 2.78 10.81 -14.07
N ALA A 228 2.91 9.49 -14.20
CA ALA A 228 4.05 8.76 -13.63
C ALA A 228 5.39 9.26 -14.19
N LEU A 229 5.44 9.73 -15.44
CA LEU A 229 6.67 10.31 -16.02
C LEU A 229 7.17 11.55 -15.25
N LEU A 230 6.31 12.23 -14.49
CA LEU A 230 6.73 13.34 -13.63
C LEU A 230 7.66 12.90 -12.49
N SER A 231 7.70 11.61 -12.13
CA SER A 231 8.66 11.10 -11.15
C SER A 231 10.10 11.12 -11.67
N PHE A 232 10.30 11.21 -12.99
CA PHE A 232 11.63 11.40 -13.61
C PHE A 232 12.05 12.87 -13.70
N LEU A 233 11.19 13.80 -13.27
CA LEU A 233 11.55 15.21 -13.24
C LEU A 233 12.70 15.42 -12.25
N GLN A 234 13.78 16.00 -12.74
CA GLN A 234 14.93 16.36 -11.92
C GLN A 234 15.01 17.90 -11.87
N LEU A 235 14.75 18.48 -10.70
CA LEU A 235 14.96 19.91 -10.48
C LEU A 235 16.40 20.10 -9.99
N GLY A 236 17.25 20.65 -10.86
CA GLY A 236 18.69 20.74 -10.62
C GLY A 236 19.39 19.39 -10.70
N ALA A 237 20.04 18.96 -9.61
CA ALA A 237 20.93 17.79 -9.58
C ALA A 237 20.40 16.57 -8.80
N ASN A 238 19.18 16.62 -8.21
CA ASN A 238 18.74 15.53 -7.32
C ASN A 238 17.26 15.13 -7.52
N SER A 239 17.03 13.98 -8.15
CA SER A 239 15.70 13.37 -8.33
C SER A 239 15.09 12.85 -7.02
N ALA A 240 15.90 12.58 -5.99
CA ALA A 240 15.41 12.09 -4.70
C ALA A 240 14.52 13.12 -3.97
N VAL A 241 14.77 14.41 -4.18
CA VAL A 241 13.95 15.50 -3.60
C VAL A 241 12.54 15.46 -4.18
N VAL A 242 12.42 15.39 -5.51
CA VAL A 242 11.14 15.31 -6.20
C VAL A 242 10.38 14.05 -5.82
N LEU A 243 11.08 12.92 -5.72
CA LEU A 243 10.49 11.67 -5.24
C LEU A 243 9.93 11.82 -3.81
N THR A 244 10.66 12.49 -2.91
CA THR A 244 10.21 12.73 -1.53
C THR A 244 8.95 13.60 -1.47
N TRP A 245 8.82 14.58 -2.37
CA TRP A 245 7.60 15.37 -2.51
C TRP A 245 6.41 14.52 -2.97
N PHE A 246 6.61 13.64 -3.96
CA PHE A 246 5.56 12.70 -4.39
C PHE A 246 5.17 11.72 -3.28
N VAL A 247 6.13 11.18 -2.53
CA VAL A 247 5.87 10.33 -1.36
C VAL A 247 5.02 11.08 -0.33
N SER A 248 5.36 12.34 -0.04
CA SER A 248 4.59 13.18 0.90
C SER A 248 3.15 13.41 0.44
N LEU A 249 2.98 13.74 -0.85
CA LEU A 249 1.68 13.97 -1.48
C LEU A 249 0.82 12.70 -1.48
N VAL A 250 1.39 11.56 -1.85
CA VAL A 250 0.71 10.25 -1.86
C VAL A 250 0.32 9.83 -0.44
N THR A 251 1.21 10.02 0.53
CA THR A 251 0.93 9.70 1.95
C THR A 251 -0.27 10.50 2.47
N ALA A 252 -0.31 11.81 2.21
CA ALA A 252 -1.44 12.65 2.60
C ALA A 252 -2.75 12.22 1.89
N SER A 253 -2.68 11.94 0.59
CA SER A 253 -3.83 11.45 -0.19
C SER A 253 -4.38 10.12 0.37
N GLN A 254 -3.50 9.19 0.72
CA GLN A 254 -3.86 7.88 1.25
C GLN A 254 -4.52 7.99 2.64
N LEU A 255 -3.97 8.82 3.54
CA LEU A 255 -4.57 9.03 4.86
C LEU A 255 -5.97 9.67 4.76
N ILE A 256 -6.16 10.61 3.83
CA ILE A 256 -7.49 11.17 3.53
C ILE A 256 -8.43 10.08 2.98
N ASN A 257 -7.95 9.24 2.07
CA ASN A 257 -8.73 8.13 1.52
C ASN A 257 -9.21 7.18 2.63
N PHE A 258 -8.31 6.76 3.52
CA PHE A 258 -8.65 5.93 4.68
C PHE A 258 -9.64 6.61 5.63
N SER A 259 -9.50 7.93 5.84
CA SER A 259 -10.46 8.72 6.61
C SER A 259 -11.85 8.67 5.97
N VAL A 260 -11.94 8.91 4.66
CA VAL A 260 -13.20 8.89 3.90
C VAL A 260 -13.84 7.49 3.91
N MET A 261 -13.04 6.43 3.77
CA MET A 261 -13.54 5.06 3.87
C MET A 261 -14.10 4.73 5.25
N CYS A 262 -13.39 5.10 6.32
CA CYS A 262 -13.88 4.90 7.69
C CYS A 262 -15.18 5.68 7.94
N PHE A 263 -15.25 6.93 7.48
CA PHE A 263 -16.47 7.74 7.57
C PHE A 263 -17.64 7.11 6.77
N THR A 264 -17.38 6.65 5.55
CA THR A 264 -18.39 6.00 4.70
C THR A 264 -18.90 4.71 5.34
N PHE A 265 -18.00 3.91 5.91
CA PHE A 265 -18.37 2.71 6.67
C PHE A 265 -19.24 3.05 7.90
N LEU A 266 -18.93 4.10 8.64
CA LEU A 266 -19.76 4.53 9.78
C LEU A 266 -21.17 4.94 9.34
N ARG A 267 -21.30 5.56 8.16
CA ARG A 267 -22.61 5.89 7.56
C ARG A 267 -23.37 4.64 7.12
N PHE A 268 -22.69 3.68 6.49
CA PHE A 268 -23.25 2.36 6.17
C PHE A 268 -23.71 1.62 7.44
N TYR A 269 -22.89 1.57 8.48
CA TYR A 269 -23.23 0.94 9.76
C TYR A 269 -24.49 1.56 10.37
N LYS A 270 -24.62 2.89 10.34
CA LYS A 270 -25.83 3.59 10.79
C LYS A 270 -27.04 3.30 9.90
N ALA A 271 -26.87 3.16 8.58
CA ALA A 271 -27.95 2.79 7.67
C ALA A 271 -28.47 1.38 8.00
N CYS A 272 -27.60 0.40 8.23
CA CYS A 272 -27.99 -0.94 8.65
C CYS A 272 -28.84 -0.93 9.93
N GLN A 273 -28.43 -0.13 10.93
CA GLN A 273 -29.16 0.00 12.19
C GLN A 273 -30.56 0.60 12.02
N VAL A 274 -30.67 1.67 11.23
CA VAL A 274 -31.95 2.39 11.02
C VAL A 274 -32.92 1.58 10.15
N GLN A 275 -32.41 0.82 9.18
CA GLN A 275 -33.21 0.01 8.26
C GLN A 275 -33.45 -1.43 8.75
N GLY A 276 -32.90 -1.80 9.92
CA GLY A 276 -33.08 -3.14 10.50
C GLY A 276 -32.31 -4.26 9.81
N LEU A 277 -31.29 -3.96 9.01
CA LEU A 277 -30.45 -4.97 8.37
C LEU A 277 -29.51 -5.61 9.41
N ASP A 278 -29.74 -6.89 9.72
CA ASP A 278 -28.83 -7.63 10.60
C ASP A 278 -27.49 -7.89 9.90
N ARG A 279 -26.42 -7.27 10.43
CA ARG A 279 -25.06 -7.43 9.90
C ARG A 279 -24.53 -8.86 10.01
N ASN A 280 -25.14 -9.74 10.80
CA ASN A 280 -24.72 -11.14 10.85
C ASN A 280 -25.15 -11.93 9.60
N THR A 281 -26.07 -11.38 8.81
CA THR A 281 -26.41 -11.93 7.47
C THR A 281 -25.35 -11.62 6.42
N LEU A 282 -24.45 -10.67 6.68
CA LEU A 282 -23.41 -10.30 5.73
C LEU A 282 -22.32 -11.37 5.67
N PRO A 283 -21.73 -11.62 4.48
CA PRO A 283 -20.66 -12.61 4.30
C PRO A 283 -19.41 -12.36 5.17
N TYR A 284 -19.19 -11.11 5.57
CA TYR A 284 -18.06 -10.72 6.40
C TYR A 284 -18.42 -9.59 7.36
N LYS A 285 -17.89 -9.70 8.58
CA LYS A 285 -17.98 -8.69 9.63
C LYS A 285 -16.62 -8.50 10.28
N GLY A 286 -16.08 -7.29 10.19
CA GLY A 286 -14.84 -6.94 10.88
C GLY A 286 -15.00 -6.98 12.41
N MET A 287 -13.90 -7.31 13.09
CA MET A 287 -13.82 -7.31 14.56
C MET A 287 -13.93 -5.88 15.12
N PHE A 288 -14.47 -5.74 16.33
CA PHE A 288 -14.57 -4.48 17.08
C PHE A 288 -15.32 -3.32 16.37
N GLN A 289 -16.18 -3.61 15.40
CA GLN A 289 -16.99 -2.58 14.73
C GLN A 289 -18.16 -2.14 15.62
N PRO A 290 -18.46 -0.82 15.72
CA PRO A 290 -17.90 0.29 14.93
C PRO A 290 -16.68 1.01 15.56
N TYR A 291 -16.24 0.62 16.76
CA TYR A 291 -15.15 1.29 17.48
C TYR A 291 -13.83 1.30 16.69
N ALA A 292 -13.53 0.21 15.98
CA ALA A 292 -12.38 0.14 15.09
C ALA A 292 -12.42 1.20 13.97
N ALA A 293 -13.61 1.47 13.40
CA ALA A 293 -13.78 2.49 12.37
C ALA A 293 -13.63 3.92 12.93
N TYR A 294 -14.10 4.18 14.16
CA TYR A 294 -13.85 5.47 14.83
C TYR A 294 -12.36 5.69 15.12
N TYR A 295 -11.68 4.67 15.64
CA TYR A 295 -10.24 4.73 15.87
C TYR A 295 -9.48 4.99 14.55
N GLY A 296 -9.79 4.23 13.49
CA GLY A 296 -9.18 4.40 12.17
C GLY A 296 -9.42 5.80 11.59
N LEU A 297 -10.64 6.33 11.71
CA LEU A 297 -10.98 7.68 11.26
C LEU A 297 -10.17 8.74 12.01
N VAL A 298 -10.17 8.71 13.35
CA VAL A 298 -9.49 9.73 14.16
C VAL A 298 -7.99 9.69 13.92
N CYS A 299 -7.38 8.50 13.92
CA CYS A 299 -5.95 8.34 13.72
C CYS A 299 -5.50 8.80 12.33
N THR A 300 -6.18 8.36 11.27
CA THR A 300 -5.79 8.75 9.89
C THR A 300 -6.06 10.23 9.62
N PHE A 301 -7.13 10.78 10.17
CA PHE A 301 -7.43 12.21 10.10
C PHE A 301 -6.36 13.05 10.80
N ILE A 302 -5.99 12.73 12.06
CA ILE A 302 -4.94 13.46 12.78
C ILE A 302 -3.59 13.33 12.05
N MET A 303 -3.21 12.12 11.64
CA MET A 303 -1.95 11.87 10.94
C MET A 303 -1.85 12.62 9.61
N THR A 304 -2.97 12.91 8.95
CA THR A 304 -3.01 13.73 7.72
C THR A 304 -2.43 15.12 7.98
N PHE A 305 -2.75 15.75 9.12
CA PHE A 305 -2.23 17.08 9.46
C PHE A 305 -0.83 17.02 10.07
N VAL A 306 -0.54 15.95 10.81
CA VAL A 306 0.77 15.77 11.46
C VAL A 306 1.84 15.36 10.46
N GLY A 307 1.50 14.76 9.31
CA GLY A 307 2.46 14.26 8.32
C GLY A 307 3.51 15.28 7.84
N GLY A 308 3.16 16.57 7.80
CA GLY A 308 4.06 17.66 7.41
C GLY A 308 4.65 18.46 8.57
N TYR A 309 4.56 17.98 9.83
CA TYR A 309 4.88 18.79 11.02
C TYR A 309 6.30 19.39 11.03
N THR A 310 7.24 18.74 10.32
CA THR A 310 8.65 19.12 10.28
C THR A 310 8.85 20.55 9.75
N VAL A 311 7.99 21.02 8.85
CA VAL A 311 8.06 22.39 8.29
C VAL A 311 7.78 23.47 9.33
N PHE A 312 7.10 23.12 10.43
CA PHE A 312 6.82 24.04 11.54
C PHE A 312 7.91 24.05 12.61
N LEU A 313 8.94 23.21 12.48
CA LEU A 313 10.09 23.25 13.38
C LEU A 313 11.00 24.44 13.06
N LYS A 314 11.57 25.05 14.09
CA LYS A 314 12.46 26.21 13.95
C LYS A 314 13.66 25.86 13.07
N GLY A 315 13.81 26.56 11.94
CA GLY A 315 14.93 26.35 11.00
C GLY A 315 14.67 25.33 9.88
N TYR A 316 13.48 24.71 9.83
CA TYR A 316 13.10 23.70 8.84
C TYR A 316 12.02 24.16 7.86
N TRP A 317 11.76 25.48 7.80
CA TRP A 317 10.77 26.03 6.88
C TRP A 317 11.25 25.89 5.43
N ASP A 318 10.50 25.12 4.65
CA ASP A 318 10.72 24.93 3.22
C ASP A 318 9.36 24.99 2.49
N VAL A 319 9.24 25.94 1.55
CA VAL A 319 7.98 26.22 0.87
C VAL A 319 7.52 25.03 0.01
N PRO A 320 8.37 24.41 -0.84
CA PRO A 320 8.01 23.20 -1.56
C PRO A 320 7.53 22.07 -0.65
N SER A 321 8.26 21.76 0.43
CA SER A 321 7.88 20.70 1.36
C SER A 321 6.53 20.99 2.03
N PHE A 322 6.29 22.23 2.47
CA PHE A 322 4.98 22.62 3.00
C PHE A 322 3.87 22.42 1.98
N LEU A 323 4.07 22.90 0.74
CA LEU A 323 3.09 22.74 -0.33
C LEU A 323 2.81 21.27 -0.60
N PHE A 324 3.82 20.44 -0.85
CA PHE A 324 3.60 19.02 -1.20
C PHE A 324 3.05 18.18 -0.04
N SER A 325 3.42 18.48 1.21
CA SER A 325 2.86 17.79 2.38
C SER A 325 1.40 18.16 2.66
N TYR A 326 0.98 19.40 2.36
CA TYR A 326 -0.37 19.89 2.68
C TYR A 326 -1.28 20.10 1.46
N LEU A 327 -0.77 19.94 0.23
CA LEU A 327 -1.54 20.19 -1.01
C LEU A 327 -2.84 19.40 -1.01
N MET A 328 -2.79 18.11 -0.69
CA MET A 328 -3.98 17.25 -0.67
C MET A 328 -4.95 17.62 0.44
N VAL A 329 -4.47 18.17 1.56
CA VAL A 329 -5.30 18.66 2.67
C VAL A 329 -6.13 19.86 2.23
N PHE A 330 -5.57 20.74 1.39
CA PHE A 330 -6.29 21.88 0.82
C PHE A 330 -7.14 21.50 -0.40
N LEU A 331 -6.58 20.66 -1.27
CA LEU A 331 -7.22 20.27 -2.53
C LEU A 331 -8.47 19.41 -2.29
N PHE A 332 -8.45 18.51 -1.29
CA PHE A 332 -9.59 17.63 -1.02
C PHE A 332 -10.89 18.39 -0.68
N PRO A 333 -10.92 19.35 0.28
CA PRO A 333 -12.09 20.18 0.51
C PRO A 333 -12.53 20.99 -0.71
N VAL A 334 -11.58 21.54 -1.48
CA VAL A 334 -11.89 22.30 -2.70
C VAL A 334 -12.58 21.41 -3.73
N LEU A 335 -12.06 20.21 -3.98
CA LEU A 335 -12.67 19.24 -4.90
C LEU A 335 -14.03 18.77 -4.39
N PHE A 336 -14.14 18.45 -3.11
CA PHE A 336 -15.39 17.96 -2.50
C PHE A 336 -16.50 19.03 -2.55
N ILE A 337 -16.20 20.24 -2.07
CA ILE A 337 -17.14 21.36 -2.04
C ILE A 337 -17.46 21.82 -3.46
N GLY A 338 -16.44 21.93 -4.32
CA GLY A 338 -16.61 22.28 -5.74
C GLY A 338 -17.54 21.32 -6.45
N TRP A 339 -17.36 20.02 -6.26
CA TRP A 339 -18.26 19.00 -6.82
C TRP A 339 -19.69 19.13 -6.28
N LYS A 340 -19.84 19.31 -4.97
CA LYS A 340 -21.14 19.54 -4.30
C LYS A 340 -21.89 20.75 -4.87
N ILE A 341 -21.19 21.87 -5.11
CA ILE A 341 -21.79 23.10 -5.63
C ILE A 341 -22.16 22.93 -7.11
N ILE A 342 -21.23 22.44 -7.94
CA ILE A 342 -21.43 22.31 -9.39
C ILE A 342 -22.53 21.29 -9.72
N LYS A 343 -22.49 20.12 -9.05
CA LYS A 343 -23.44 19.03 -9.31
C LYS A 343 -24.66 19.05 -8.40
N LYS A 344 -24.73 19.98 -7.45
CA LYS A 344 -25.85 20.17 -6.51
C LYS A 344 -26.27 18.87 -5.81
N THR A 345 -25.31 17.99 -5.50
CA THR A 345 -25.58 16.69 -4.88
C THR A 345 -26.07 16.85 -3.45
N LYS A 346 -26.93 15.97 -2.98
CA LYS A 346 -27.45 16.00 -1.59
C LYS A 346 -26.77 14.93 -0.74
N TRP A 347 -26.75 15.14 0.58
CA TRP A 347 -26.31 14.10 1.50
C TRP A 347 -27.42 13.06 1.61
N ILE A 348 -27.09 11.79 1.36
CA ILE A 348 -28.03 10.69 1.48
C ILE A 348 -28.28 10.44 2.97
N ARG A 349 -29.56 10.40 3.38
CA ARG A 349 -29.95 10.12 4.76
C ARG A 349 -29.81 8.62 5.03
N SER A 350 -29.50 8.24 6.27
CA SER A 350 -29.26 6.83 6.61
C SER A 350 -30.46 5.90 6.34
N HIS A 351 -31.70 6.41 6.37
CA HIS A 351 -32.89 5.62 6.04
C HIS A 351 -33.20 5.55 4.53
N GLU A 352 -32.60 6.43 3.73
CA GLU A 352 -32.75 6.49 2.27
C GLU A 352 -31.57 5.80 1.55
N ALA A 353 -30.56 5.36 2.30
CA ALA A 353 -29.38 4.70 1.74
C ALA A 353 -29.80 3.38 1.11
N ASP A 354 -29.41 3.16 -0.14
CA ASP A 354 -29.70 1.94 -0.85
C ASP A 354 -28.79 0.80 -0.35
N LEU A 355 -29.41 -0.26 0.18
CA LEU A 355 -28.74 -1.46 0.69
C LEU A 355 -29.16 -2.73 -0.08
N VAL A 356 -30.01 -2.61 -1.11
CA VAL A 356 -30.72 -3.76 -1.70
C VAL A 356 -30.54 -3.87 -3.20
N THR A 357 -30.32 -2.76 -3.92
CA THR A 357 -30.13 -2.80 -5.38
C THR A 357 -28.99 -3.76 -5.77
N ASP A 358 -29.22 -4.52 -6.85
CA ASP A 358 -28.34 -5.57 -7.39
C ASP A 358 -28.05 -6.76 -6.46
N LEU A 359 -28.59 -6.76 -5.23
CA LEU A 359 -28.38 -7.87 -4.27
C LEU A 359 -29.00 -9.18 -4.77
N ALA A 360 -30.18 -9.12 -5.39
CA ALA A 360 -30.90 -10.29 -5.89
C ALA A 360 -30.13 -11.00 -7.01
N GLU A 361 -29.53 -10.24 -7.94
CA GLU A 361 -28.70 -10.78 -9.02
C GLU A 361 -27.45 -11.46 -8.47
N ILE A 362 -26.78 -10.83 -7.49
CA ILE A 362 -25.62 -11.40 -6.82
C ILE A 362 -26.00 -12.68 -6.06
N GLU A 363 -27.16 -12.70 -5.38
CA GLU A 363 -27.64 -13.90 -4.69
C GLU A 363 -27.98 -15.05 -5.62
N GLU A 364 -28.60 -14.77 -6.76
CA GLU A 364 -28.89 -15.76 -7.79
C GLU A 364 -27.61 -16.34 -8.40
N TYR A 365 -26.64 -15.48 -8.73
CA TYR A 365 -25.31 -15.90 -9.17
C TYR A 365 -24.66 -16.85 -8.15
N HIS A 366 -24.69 -16.50 -6.86
CA HIS A 366 -24.13 -17.36 -5.81
C HIS A 366 -24.88 -18.69 -5.65
N ARG A 367 -26.21 -18.71 -5.79
CA ARG A 367 -27.00 -19.95 -5.69
C ARG A 367 -26.75 -20.91 -6.85
N THR A 368 -26.50 -20.38 -8.03
CA THR A 368 -26.28 -21.14 -9.26
C THR A 368 -24.80 -21.45 -9.53
N TYR A 369 -23.89 -20.83 -8.77
CA TYR A 369 -22.46 -21.05 -8.90
C TYR A 369 -22.06 -22.48 -8.52
N VAL A 370 -21.53 -23.23 -9.50
CA VAL A 370 -20.96 -24.56 -9.30
C VAL A 370 -19.45 -24.43 -9.16
N GLU A 371 -18.93 -24.75 -7.97
CA GLU A 371 -17.48 -24.79 -7.74
C GLU A 371 -16.82 -25.81 -8.66
N LYS A 372 -15.99 -25.34 -9.60
CA LYS A 372 -15.11 -26.22 -10.37
C LYS A 372 -13.89 -26.53 -9.50
N PRO A 373 -13.70 -27.78 -9.03
CA PRO A 373 -12.55 -28.10 -8.19
C PRO A 373 -11.26 -27.92 -8.98
N GLU A 374 -10.28 -27.22 -8.39
CA GLU A 374 -8.95 -27.13 -8.98
C GLU A 374 -8.36 -28.54 -9.19
N THR A 375 -7.93 -28.82 -10.42
CA THR A 375 -7.41 -30.13 -10.82
C THR A 375 -5.91 -30.28 -10.55
N ASN A 376 -5.18 -29.17 -10.36
CA ASN A 376 -3.74 -29.18 -10.16
C ASN A 376 -3.37 -29.26 -8.65
N PRO A 377 -2.67 -30.32 -8.20
CA PRO A 377 -2.27 -30.44 -6.79
C PRO A 377 -1.30 -29.35 -6.31
N PHE A 378 -0.50 -28.76 -7.21
CA PHE A 378 0.36 -27.63 -6.87
C PHE A 378 -0.45 -26.36 -6.59
N ASN A 379 -1.47 -26.07 -7.41
CA ASN A 379 -2.35 -24.93 -7.16
C ASN A 379 -3.17 -25.12 -5.89
N ARG A 380 -3.64 -26.34 -5.56
CA ARG A 380 -4.29 -26.60 -4.26
C ARG A 380 -3.39 -26.34 -3.05
N MET A 381 -2.10 -26.65 -3.17
CA MET A 381 -1.14 -26.35 -2.11
C MET A 381 -0.93 -24.84 -2.00
N LEU A 382 -0.83 -24.16 -3.14
CA LEU A 382 -0.68 -22.71 -3.21
C LEU A 382 -1.92 -21.99 -2.66
N ASP A 383 -3.14 -22.37 -3.04
CA ASP A 383 -4.39 -21.84 -2.50
C ASP A 383 -4.43 -22.03 -0.97
N ARG A 384 -3.96 -23.16 -0.44
CA ARG A 384 -3.87 -23.32 1.03
C ARG A 384 -2.86 -22.40 1.70
N VAL A 385 -1.78 -22.04 1.01
CA VAL A 385 -0.70 -21.20 1.55
C VAL A 385 -0.96 -19.71 1.29
N PHE A 386 -1.61 -19.37 0.18
CA PHE A 386 -1.78 -18.02 -0.35
C PHE A 386 -3.22 -17.50 -0.32
N GLY A 387 -4.23 -18.36 -0.14
CA GLY A 387 -5.63 -18.03 0.15
C GLY A 387 -6.64 -18.66 -0.79
#